data_AF-A0A7Y3A5S5-F1
#
_entry.id   AF-A0A7Y3A5S5-F1
#
_cell.length_a   1.000
_cell.length_b   1.000
_cell.length_c   1.000
_cell.angle_alpha   90.00
_cell.angle_beta   90.00
_cell.angle_gamma   90.00
#
_symmetry.space_group_name_H-M   'P 1'
#
loop_
_entity.id
_entity.type
_entity.pdbx_description
1 polymer ?
#
loop_
_entity_poly.entity_id
_entity_poly.type
_entity_poly.pdbx_seq_one_letter_code
_entity_poly.pdbx_strand_id
1 'polypeptide(L)'
;MRIILSVIISLALGFSAFHAYKLYHLSKSENELKYDYAEINKIKYGLFNIDVWKQSIYSIMEEKIGDFEITGESYDVIRDQIEKYLEQLYEEYFMSGKLIESLMGENAKENNVGKILLNLFKGGIEKQIEEIDFKSKIPDISNQLILELKKRSPEIKKAISKEISDMLLAETGKTLVDRRQYYFKKYEQEDFVSTNLYLEEKIESVNIESKKLIRIIIISLLLALLLLLFVSKILAFKTSMIFLSLISILFLALGLALPMIDLDARLSAVDIQLLDKNIHFDEQVRYFQSKSIIDVTRTLLEN
;
A
#
# COMPACT_ATOMS: atom_id res chain seq x y z
N MET A 1 -32.13 41.87 -45.88
CA MET A 1 -32.01 40.44 -45.49
C MET A 1 -30.57 39.92 -45.46
N ARG A 2 -29.75 40.08 -46.51
CA ARG A 2 -28.37 39.53 -46.56
C ARG A 2 -27.48 39.95 -45.37
N ILE A 3 -27.47 41.24 -45.03
CA ILE A 3 -26.64 41.80 -43.94
C ILE A 3 -27.09 41.29 -42.56
N ILE A 4 -28.40 41.28 -42.32
CA ILE A 4 -28.99 40.80 -41.06
C ILE A 4 -28.58 39.34 -40.81
N LEU A 5 -28.60 38.52 -41.85
CA LEU A 5 -28.27 37.11 -41.74
C LEU A 5 -26.78 36.85 -41.55
N SER A 6 -25.90 37.63 -42.18
CA SER A 6 -24.46 37.58 -41.88
C SER A 6 -24.15 38.00 -40.43
N VAL A 7 -24.90 38.96 -39.87
CA VAL A 7 -24.73 39.37 -38.47
C VAL A 7 -25.14 38.24 -37.51
N ILE A 8 -26.23 37.53 -37.80
CA ILE A 8 -26.67 36.38 -36.98
C ILE A 8 -25.62 35.26 -36.98
N ILE A 9 -25.06 34.91 -38.14
CA ILE A 9 -24.01 33.87 -38.24
C ILE A 9 -22.75 34.32 -37.50
N SER A 10 -22.36 35.59 -37.64
CA SER A 10 -21.20 36.14 -36.94
C SER A 10 -21.39 36.14 -35.41
N LEU A 11 -22.61 36.43 -34.92
CA LEU A 11 -22.95 36.34 -33.51
C LEU A 11 -22.89 34.90 -33.00
N ALA A 12 -23.42 33.94 -33.76
CA ALA A 12 -23.35 32.51 -33.41
C ALA A 12 -21.90 32.01 -33.35
N LEU A 13 -21.05 32.46 -34.27
CA LEU A 13 -19.61 32.15 -34.27
C LEU A 13 -18.88 32.79 -33.09
N GLY A 14 -19.13 34.06 -32.79
CA GLY A 14 -18.57 34.73 -31.62
C GLY A 14 -18.99 34.07 -30.30
N PHE A 15 -20.27 33.69 -30.19
CA PHE A 15 -20.79 32.95 -29.05
C PHE A 15 -20.11 31.57 -28.90
N SER A 16 -19.92 30.85 -30.01
CA SER A 16 -19.22 29.57 -30.03
C SER A 16 -17.74 29.72 -29.63
N ALA A 17 -17.06 30.75 -30.13
CA ALA A 17 -15.67 31.05 -29.81
C ALA A 17 -15.47 31.40 -28.32
N PHE A 18 -16.40 32.17 -27.74
CA PHE A 18 -16.37 32.48 -26.31
C PHE A 18 -16.54 31.21 -25.45
N HIS A 19 -17.48 30.34 -25.81
CA HIS A 19 -17.68 29.07 -25.09
C HIS A 19 -16.51 28.11 -25.31
N ALA A 20 -15.90 28.11 -26.50
CA ALA A 20 -14.69 27.36 -26.80
C ALA A 20 -13.51 27.79 -25.91
N TYR A 21 -13.33 29.10 -25.73
CA TYR A 21 -12.32 29.64 -24.82
C TYR A 21 -12.58 29.22 -23.36
N LYS A 22 -13.84 29.31 -22.90
CA LYS A 22 -14.21 28.84 -21.56
C LYS A 22 -13.95 27.34 -21.38
N LEU A 23 -14.29 26.54 -22.39
CA LEU A 23 -14.07 25.09 -22.38
C LEU A 23 -12.57 24.75 -22.33
N TYR A 24 -11.72 25.48 -23.04
CA TYR A 24 -10.27 25.28 -23.01
C TYR A 24 -9.70 25.47 -21.59
N HIS A 25 -10.06 26.56 -20.92
CA HIS A 25 -9.62 26.81 -19.54
C HIS A 25 -10.18 25.78 -18.56
N LEU A 26 -11.45 25.42 -18.72
CA LEU A 26 -12.09 24.40 -17.88
C LEU A 26 -11.41 23.04 -18.05
N SER A 27 -11.10 22.63 -19.28
CA SER A 27 -10.41 21.38 -19.59
C SER A 27 -8.98 21.37 -19.03
N LYS A 28 -8.27 22.50 -19.03
CA LYS A 28 -6.96 22.61 -18.39
C LYS A 28 -7.06 22.40 -16.87
N SER A 29 -8.03 23.04 -16.23
CA SER A 29 -8.30 22.84 -14.80
C SER A 29 -8.71 21.40 -14.49
N GLU A 30 -9.52 20.78 -15.33
CA GLU A 30 -9.90 19.36 -15.22
C GLU A 30 -8.67 18.46 -15.25
N ASN A 31 -7.76 18.71 -16.20
CA ASN A 31 -6.52 17.94 -16.32
C ASN A 31 -5.64 18.09 -15.08
N GLU A 32 -5.45 19.31 -14.56
CA GLU A 32 -4.68 19.55 -13.33
C GLU A 32 -5.26 18.77 -12.14
N LEU A 33 -6.59 18.78 -11.96
CA LEU A 33 -7.25 18.01 -10.90
C LEU A 33 -7.04 16.50 -11.07
N LYS A 34 -7.17 15.98 -12.30
CA LYS A 34 -6.94 14.55 -12.58
C LYS A 34 -5.47 14.14 -12.35
N TYR A 35 -4.52 15.01 -12.68
CA TYR A 35 -3.10 14.78 -12.38
C TYR A 35 -2.85 14.72 -10.87
N ASP A 36 -3.43 15.64 -10.11
CA ASP A 36 -3.26 15.67 -8.66
C ASP A 36 -3.92 14.45 -8.00
N TYR A 37 -5.12 14.06 -8.46
CA TYR A 37 -5.78 12.81 -8.07
C TYR A 37 -4.91 11.57 -8.35
N ALA A 38 -4.37 11.49 -9.57
CA ALA A 38 -3.50 10.38 -9.96
C ALA A 38 -2.19 10.33 -9.14
N GLU A 39 -1.64 11.49 -8.77
CA GLU A 39 -0.41 11.54 -7.99
C GLU A 39 -0.66 11.11 -6.55
N ILE A 40 -1.75 11.54 -5.89
CA ILE A 40 -2.05 11.09 -4.51
C ILE A 40 -2.36 9.59 -4.42
N ASN A 41 -2.94 9.01 -5.48
CA ASN A 41 -3.27 7.59 -5.61
C ASN A 41 -2.15 6.77 -6.26
N LYS A 42 -0.94 7.33 -6.39
CA LYS A 42 0.12 6.67 -7.12
C LYS A 42 0.60 5.41 -6.41
N ILE A 43 0.86 4.36 -7.19
CA ILE A 43 1.34 3.04 -6.72
C ILE A 43 2.59 3.11 -5.85
N LYS A 44 3.41 4.17 -5.98
CA LYS A 44 4.60 4.41 -5.16
C LYS A 44 4.28 4.68 -3.68
N TYR A 45 3.06 5.10 -3.38
CA TYR A 45 2.61 5.38 -2.01
C TYR A 45 1.93 4.18 -1.36
N GLY A 46 1.35 3.27 -2.14
CA GLY A 46 0.80 2.00 -1.69
C GLY A 46 1.73 0.82 -1.96
N LEU A 47 1.47 0.06 -3.03
CA LEU A 47 2.11 -1.24 -3.31
C LEU A 47 3.65 -1.19 -3.37
N PHE A 48 4.26 -0.09 -3.83
CA PHE A 48 5.73 0.02 -3.91
C PHE A 48 6.34 0.75 -2.72
N ASN A 49 5.55 1.03 -1.67
CA ASN A 49 6.02 1.65 -0.45
C ASN A 49 6.44 0.57 0.57
N ILE A 50 7.75 0.48 0.83
CA ILE A 50 8.30 -0.50 1.78
C ILE A 50 7.78 -0.30 3.20
N ASP A 51 7.47 0.95 3.59
CA ASP A 51 7.01 1.25 4.94
C ASP A 51 5.55 0.81 5.14
N VAL A 52 4.73 0.90 4.09
CA VAL A 52 3.36 0.32 4.10
C VAL A 52 3.44 -1.21 4.23
N TRP A 53 4.33 -1.84 3.45
CA TRP A 53 4.56 -3.29 3.56
C TRP A 53 5.00 -3.71 4.96
N LYS A 54 5.95 -2.98 5.54
CA LYS A 54 6.39 -3.19 6.92
C LYS A 54 5.19 -3.16 7.87
N GLN A 55 4.37 -2.11 7.84
CA GLN A 55 3.18 -2.00 8.70
C GLN A 55 2.20 -3.15 8.50
N SER A 56 1.89 -3.53 7.25
CA SER A 56 0.99 -4.64 6.95
C SER A 56 1.54 -5.97 7.47
N ILE A 57 2.83 -6.24 7.27
CA ILE A 57 3.50 -7.46 7.77
C ILE A 57 3.50 -7.45 9.29
N TYR A 58 3.79 -6.32 9.93
CA TYR A 58 3.80 -6.21 11.39
C TYR A 58 2.43 -6.47 11.99
N SER A 59 1.37 -5.93 11.41
CA SER A 59 0.01 -6.20 11.86
C SER A 59 -0.34 -7.70 11.76
N ILE A 60 0.04 -8.36 10.67
CA ILE A 60 -0.18 -9.80 10.50
C ILE A 60 0.65 -10.61 11.49
N MET A 61 1.92 -10.23 11.71
CA MET A 61 2.80 -10.89 12.66
C MET A 61 2.28 -10.75 14.09
N GLU A 62 1.87 -9.56 14.51
CA GLU A 62 1.30 -9.30 15.83
C GLU A 62 0.06 -10.17 16.08
N GLU A 63 -0.82 -10.30 15.09
CA GLU A 63 -1.98 -11.17 15.17
C GLU A 63 -1.58 -12.66 15.27
N LYS A 64 -0.69 -13.14 14.40
CA LYS A 64 -0.23 -14.55 14.40
C LYS A 64 0.53 -14.93 15.67
N ILE A 65 1.27 -14.00 16.27
CA ILE A 65 1.91 -14.18 17.58
C ILE A 65 0.85 -14.30 18.68
N GLY A 66 -0.21 -13.50 18.60
CA GLY A 66 -1.38 -13.64 19.46
C GLY A 66 -2.02 -15.03 19.38
N ASP A 67 -2.10 -15.58 18.17
CA ASP A 67 -2.68 -16.91 17.90
C ASP A 67 -1.70 -18.08 18.15
N PHE A 68 -0.43 -17.82 18.44
CA PHE A 68 0.56 -18.87 18.67
C PHE A 68 0.23 -19.70 19.91
N GLU A 69 0.00 -21.01 19.74
CA GLU A 69 -0.20 -21.95 20.85
C GLU A 69 0.77 -23.11 20.72
N ILE A 70 1.35 -23.52 21.85
CA ILE A 70 2.16 -24.75 21.92
C ILE A 70 1.19 -25.92 21.94
N THR A 71 1.10 -26.64 20.81
CA THR A 71 0.20 -27.80 20.65
C THR A 71 0.67 -29.01 21.45
N GLY A 72 -0.22 -29.98 21.66
CA GLY A 72 0.12 -31.27 22.29
C GLY A 72 1.32 -31.95 21.63
N GLU A 73 1.34 -32.03 20.30
CA GLU A 73 2.45 -32.58 19.51
C GLU A 73 3.77 -31.82 19.74
N SER A 74 3.71 -30.50 19.91
CA SER A 74 4.90 -29.70 20.21
C SER A 74 5.51 -30.09 21.57
N TYR A 75 4.67 -30.40 22.57
CA TYR A 75 5.17 -30.87 23.87
C TYR A 75 5.81 -32.25 23.79
N ASP A 76 5.32 -33.14 22.92
CA ASP A 76 5.93 -34.46 22.73
C ASP A 76 7.33 -34.32 22.09
N VAL A 77 7.48 -33.46 21.09
CA VAL A 77 8.80 -33.15 20.51
C VAL A 77 9.75 -32.53 21.53
N ILE A 78 9.26 -31.59 22.34
CA ILE A 78 10.06 -30.96 23.40
C ILE A 78 10.46 -32.02 24.45
N ARG A 79 9.57 -32.95 24.80
CA ARG A 79 9.86 -34.03 25.75
C ARG A 79 10.99 -34.90 25.23
N ASP A 80 10.89 -35.37 23.99
CA ASP A 80 11.89 -36.25 23.38
C ASP A 80 13.28 -35.55 23.32
N GLN A 81 13.29 -34.22 23.13
CA GLN A 81 14.52 -33.43 23.15
C GLN A 81 15.10 -33.25 24.57
N ILE A 82 14.24 -33.07 25.57
CA ILE A 82 14.63 -33.03 26.99
C ILE A 82 15.20 -34.39 27.40
N GLU A 83 14.56 -35.49 27.01
CA GLU A 83 15.04 -36.85 27.29
C GLU A 83 16.43 -37.08 26.70
N LYS A 84 16.64 -36.78 25.40
CA LYS A 84 17.96 -36.87 24.76
C LYS A 84 19.02 -36.02 25.45
N TYR A 85 18.67 -34.80 25.86
CA TYR A 85 19.59 -33.93 26.57
C TYR A 85 19.96 -34.48 27.95
N LEU A 86 18.98 -35.01 28.68
CA LEU A 86 19.22 -35.65 29.98
C LEU A 86 20.01 -36.97 29.84
N GLU A 87 19.80 -37.74 28.76
CA GLU A 87 20.60 -38.92 28.43
C GLU A 87 22.06 -38.54 28.10
N GLN A 88 22.27 -37.49 27.32
CA GLN A 88 23.60 -36.96 27.04
C GLN A 88 24.30 -36.46 28.30
N LEU A 89 23.58 -35.74 29.18
CA LEU A 89 24.10 -35.33 30.48
C LEU A 89 24.43 -36.54 31.36
N TYR A 90 23.62 -37.60 31.31
CA TYR A 90 23.89 -38.84 32.01
C TYR A 90 25.17 -39.52 31.50
N GLU A 91 25.32 -39.69 30.19
CA GLU A 91 26.52 -40.27 29.60
C GLU A 91 27.76 -39.41 29.87
N GLU A 92 27.65 -38.09 29.69
CA GLU A 92 28.79 -37.19 29.83
C GLU A 92 29.22 -36.99 31.28
N TYR A 93 28.29 -36.90 32.24
CA TYR A 93 28.66 -36.61 33.62
C TYR A 93 28.67 -37.86 34.50
N PHE A 94 27.62 -38.69 34.44
CA PHE A 94 27.49 -39.85 35.33
C PHE A 94 28.33 -41.05 34.87
N MET A 95 28.34 -41.37 33.56
CA MET A 95 29.08 -42.54 33.04
C MET A 95 30.57 -42.28 32.82
N SER A 96 30.98 -41.04 32.52
CA SER A 96 32.39 -40.70 32.27
C SER A 96 33.23 -40.50 33.55
N GLY A 97 32.61 -40.52 34.73
CA GLY A 97 33.28 -40.21 36.00
C GLY A 97 33.58 -38.72 36.24
N LYS A 98 33.28 -37.84 35.27
CA LYS A 98 33.40 -36.37 35.41
C LYS A 98 32.56 -35.80 36.55
N LEU A 99 31.45 -36.45 36.94
CA LEU A 99 30.67 -36.02 38.10
C LEU A 99 31.52 -36.12 39.37
N ILE A 100 32.21 -37.24 39.57
CA ILE A 100 33.08 -37.48 40.72
C ILE A 100 34.27 -36.51 40.68
N GLU A 101 34.86 -36.27 39.51
CA GLU A 101 35.97 -35.34 39.33
C GLU A 101 35.55 -33.86 39.55
N SER A 102 34.34 -33.46 39.12
CA SER A 102 33.80 -32.11 39.35
C SER A 102 33.28 -31.88 40.77
N LEU A 103 32.96 -32.95 41.51
CA LEU A 103 32.52 -32.90 42.90
C LEU A 103 33.69 -33.03 43.89
N MET A 104 34.76 -33.75 43.53
CA MET A 104 35.93 -34.04 44.38
C MET A 104 37.22 -33.30 43.98
N GLY A 105 37.29 -32.68 42.80
CA GLY A 105 38.43 -31.87 42.37
C GLY A 105 38.41 -30.44 42.95
N GLU A 106 39.58 -29.82 43.13
CA GLU A 106 39.74 -28.49 43.76
C GLU A 106 38.91 -27.35 43.10
N ASN A 107 38.44 -27.56 41.86
CA ASN A 107 37.62 -26.60 41.08
C ASN A 107 36.09 -26.74 41.29
N ALA A 108 35.63 -27.68 42.14
CA ALA A 108 34.21 -27.92 42.43
C ALA A 108 33.44 -26.69 42.96
N LYS A 109 34.16 -25.73 43.55
CA LYS A 109 33.57 -24.51 44.14
C LYS A 109 33.33 -23.39 43.12
N GLU A 110 33.78 -23.53 41.87
CA GLU A 110 33.71 -22.45 40.88
C GLU A 110 32.66 -22.70 39.79
N ASN A 111 32.32 -23.96 39.52
CA ASN A 111 31.39 -24.33 38.44
C ASN A 111 29.92 -24.35 38.92
N ASN A 112 29.02 -23.64 38.22
CA ASN A 112 27.61 -23.48 38.61
C ASN A 112 26.83 -24.79 38.63
N VAL A 113 27.15 -25.72 37.72
CA VAL A 113 26.53 -27.05 37.64
C VAL A 113 26.92 -27.89 38.85
N GLY A 114 28.20 -27.87 39.25
CA GLY A 114 28.70 -28.61 40.42
C GLY A 114 28.05 -28.16 41.73
N LYS A 115 27.82 -26.86 41.92
CA LYS A 115 27.11 -26.33 43.11
C LYS A 115 25.64 -26.74 43.19
N ILE A 116 24.93 -26.72 42.06
CA ILE A 116 23.53 -27.12 41.99
C ILE A 116 23.41 -28.61 42.34
N LEU A 117 24.27 -29.46 41.76
CA LEU A 117 24.31 -30.88 42.05
C LEU A 117 24.72 -31.16 43.52
N LEU A 118 25.74 -30.48 44.06
CA LEU A 118 26.13 -30.58 45.48
C LEU A 118 25.01 -30.22 46.45
N ASN A 119 24.23 -29.18 46.14
CA ASN A 119 23.12 -28.75 47.00
C ASN A 119 21.90 -29.67 46.87
N LEU A 120 21.65 -30.26 45.70
CA LEU A 120 20.58 -31.25 45.50
C LEU A 120 20.90 -32.60 46.17
N PHE A 121 22.18 -32.99 46.24
CA PHE A 121 22.62 -34.30 46.75
C PHE A 121 23.41 -34.23 48.07
N LYS A 122 23.19 -33.18 48.87
CA LYS A 122 23.82 -32.97 50.19
C LYS A 122 23.34 -34.02 51.20
N GLY A 123 23.93 -35.22 51.18
CA GLY A 123 23.50 -36.31 52.07
C GLY A 123 24.11 -37.70 51.88
N GLY A 124 25.25 -37.85 51.19
CA GLY A 124 25.93 -39.14 51.07
C GLY A 124 25.92 -39.68 49.64
N ILE A 125 26.91 -39.25 48.87
CA ILE A 125 26.99 -39.47 47.42
C ILE A 125 27.71 -40.79 47.09
N GLU A 126 28.63 -41.25 47.94
CA GLU A 126 29.46 -42.43 47.66
C GLU A 126 28.73 -43.78 47.75
N LYS A 127 27.61 -43.86 48.48
CA LYS A 127 26.83 -45.12 48.60
C LYS A 127 25.47 -45.12 47.90
N GLN A 128 25.01 -43.96 47.44
CA GLN A 128 23.71 -43.82 46.77
C GLN A 128 23.85 -43.65 45.24
N ILE A 129 25.03 -43.29 44.72
CA ILE A 129 25.26 -43.24 43.27
C ILE A 129 25.20 -44.63 42.61
N GLU A 130 25.62 -45.69 43.30
CA GLU A 130 25.55 -47.06 42.76
C GLU A 130 24.12 -47.61 42.69
N GLU A 131 23.18 -47.07 43.47
CA GLU A 131 21.78 -47.55 43.53
C GLU A 131 20.77 -46.61 42.84
N ILE A 132 21.16 -45.39 42.45
CA ILE A 132 20.29 -44.49 41.71
C ILE A 132 20.46 -44.79 40.21
N ASP A 133 19.53 -45.57 39.67
CA ASP A 133 19.35 -45.72 38.23
C ASP A 133 18.77 -44.42 37.64
N PHE A 134 19.64 -43.41 37.50
CA PHE A 134 19.27 -42.11 36.97
C PHE A 134 18.66 -42.23 35.58
N LYS A 135 19.16 -43.18 34.77
CA LYS A 135 18.67 -43.46 33.43
C LYS A 135 17.18 -43.83 33.44
N SER A 136 16.72 -44.66 34.37
CA SER A 136 15.29 -44.99 34.46
C SER A 136 14.40 -43.87 34.97
N LYS A 137 14.97 -42.82 35.60
CA LYS A 137 14.23 -41.62 36.06
C LYS A 137 14.19 -40.48 35.04
N ILE A 138 14.97 -40.54 33.96
CA ILE A 138 14.97 -39.51 32.90
C ILE A 138 13.56 -39.27 32.32
N PRO A 139 12.75 -40.30 32.00
CA PRO A 139 11.39 -40.09 31.51
C PRO A 139 10.49 -39.37 32.52
N ASP A 140 10.59 -39.71 33.82
CA ASP A 140 9.82 -39.07 34.88
C ASP A 140 10.20 -37.60 35.07
N ILE A 141 11.51 -37.29 35.04
CA ILE A 141 12.02 -35.91 35.10
C ILE A 141 11.54 -35.12 33.88
N SER A 142 11.61 -35.71 32.69
CA SER A 142 11.15 -35.08 31.44
C SER A 142 9.65 -34.79 31.48
N ASN A 143 8.85 -35.72 31.97
CA ASN A 143 7.41 -35.52 32.17
C ASN A 143 7.12 -34.38 33.17
N GLN A 144 7.85 -34.30 34.28
CA GLN A 144 7.69 -33.21 35.25
C GLN A 144 8.10 -31.84 34.67
N LEU A 145 9.19 -31.79 33.90
CA LEU A 145 9.63 -30.57 33.21
C LEU A 145 8.59 -30.11 32.18
N ILE A 146 7.99 -31.03 31.44
CA ILE A 146 6.91 -30.71 30.49
C ILE A 146 5.65 -30.22 31.21
N LEU A 147 5.30 -30.79 32.37
CA LEU A 147 4.18 -30.30 33.17
C LEU A 147 4.41 -28.88 33.69
N GLU A 148 5.63 -28.57 34.13
CA GLU A 148 6.00 -27.23 34.57
C GLU A 148 6.06 -26.24 33.39
N LEU A 149 6.56 -26.69 32.23
CA LEU A 149 6.55 -25.92 30.99
C LEU A 149 5.11 -25.62 30.53
N LYS A 150 4.19 -26.59 30.60
CA LYS A 150 2.77 -26.40 30.30
C LYS A 150 2.14 -25.32 31.20
N LYS A 151 2.46 -25.31 32.49
CA LYS A 151 1.97 -24.28 33.44
C LYS A 151 2.52 -22.89 33.13
N ARG A 152 3.79 -22.80 32.71
CA ARG A 152 4.46 -21.52 32.39
C ARG A 152 4.31 -21.09 30.92
N SER A 153 3.71 -21.93 30.08
CA SER A 153 3.47 -21.65 28.66
C SER A 153 2.83 -20.29 28.40
N PRO A 154 1.84 -19.81 29.19
CA PRO A 154 1.27 -18.46 29.02
C PRO A 154 2.29 -17.33 29.25
N GLU A 155 3.16 -17.46 30.25
CA GLU A 155 4.20 -16.48 30.54
C GLU A 155 5.27 -16.44 29.45
N ILE A 156 5.67 -17.62 28.96
CA ILE A 156 6.62 -17.78 27.86
C ILE A 156 6.05 -17.17 26.58
N LYS A 157 4.78 -17.46 26.24
CA LYS A 157 4.07 -16.86 25.12
C LYS A 157 4.07 -15.33 25.22
N LYS A 158 3.74 -14.80 26.40
CA LYS A 158 3.75 -13.34 26.64
C LYS A 158 5.14 -12.72 26.50
N ALA A 159 6.18 -13.40 26.98
CA ALA A 159 7.55 -12.92 26.86
C ALA A 159 8.03 -12.91 25.39
N ILE A 160 7.78 -13.99 24.64
CA ILE A 160 8.10 -14.08 23.21
C ILE A 160 7.33 -13.01 22.43
N SER A 161 6.03 -12.87 22.70
CA SER A 161 5.20 -11.88 22.04
C SER A 161 5.70 -10.47 22.28
N LYS A 162 6.04 -10.14 23.53
CA LYS A 162 6.58 -8.83 23.88
C LYS A 162 7.92 -8.55 23.21
N GLU A 163 8.85 -9.50 23.25
CA GLU A 163 10.18 -9.33 22.65
C GLU A 163 10.09 -9.12 21.14
N ILE A 164 9.24 -9.90 20.45
CA ILE A 164 9.00 -9.69 19.02
C ILE A 164 8.37 -8.32 18.78
N SER A 165 7.29 -7.96 19.48
CA SER A 165 6.67 -6.64 19.34
C SER A 165 7.67 -5.49 19.56
N ASP A 166 8.53 -5.57 20.58
CA ASP A 166 9.55 -4.57 20.88
C ASP A 166 10.59 -4.46 19.74
N MET A 167 11.02 -5.59 19.16
CA MET A 167 11.90 -5.61 17.98
C MET A 167 11.22 -5.00 16.74
N LEU A 168 9.94 -5.29 16.50
CA LEU A 168 9.18 -4.73 15.37
C LEU A 168 8.94 -3.21 15.53
N LEU A 169 8.69 -2.75 16.76
CA LEU A 169 8.52 -1.32 17.08
C LEU A 169 9.80 -0.52 16.88
N ALA A 170 10.96 -1.10 17.21
CA ALA A 170 12.26 -0.46 16.99
C ALA A 170 12.53 -0.18 15.50
N GLU A 171 12.08 -1.05 14.60
CA GLU A 171 12.26 -0.93 13.15
C GLU A 171 11.21 -0.04 12.45
N THR A 172 10.04 0.16 13.05
CA THR A 172 8.95 1.03 12.53
C THR A 172 9.01 2.48 12.97
N GLY A 173 9.72 2.79 14.06
CA GLY A 173 9.66 4.10 14.71
C GLY A 173 10.18 5.29 13.89
N LYS A 174 10.68 5.09 12.66
CA LYS A 174 10.99 6.18 11.74
C LYS A 174 9.69 6.71 11.16
N THR A 175 9.33 7.95 11.53
CA THR A 175 8.14 8.64 11.05
C THR A 175 8.01 8.53 9.53
N LEU A 176 6.94 7.88 9.10
CA LEU A 176 6.47 7.87 7.72
C LEU A 176 6.21 9.31 7.28
N VAL A 177 7.16 9.90 6.57
CA VAL A 177 6.94 11.21 5.95
C VAL A 177 6.09 10.99 4.72
N ASP A 178 4.79 11.24 4.84
CA ASP A 178 3.89 11.19 3.70
C ASP A 178 4.21 12.33 2.73
N ARG A 179 4.79 11.96 1.58
CA ARG A 179 5.16 12.92 0.53
C ARG A 179 3.94 13.55 -0.15
N ARG A 180 2.72 13.08 0.14
CA ARG A 180 1.44 13.65 -0.34
C ARG A 180 1.01 14.89 0.44
N GLN A 181 1.69 15.25 1.53
CA GLN A 181 1.36 16.43 2.34
C GLN A 181 1.30 17.74 1.54
N TYR A 182 2.04 17.84 0.43
CA TYR A 182 1.93 18.96 -0.51
C TYR A 182 0.50 19.13 -1.05
N TYR A 183 -0.16 18.03 -1.43
CA TYR A 183 -1.53 18.05 -1.98
C TYR A 183 -2.57 18.35 -0.91
N PHE A 184 -2.38 17.85 0.30
CA PHE A 184 -3.26 18.15 1.44
C PHE A 184 -3.28 19.65 1.73
N LYS A 185 -2.11 20.28 1.74
CA LYS A 185 -1.97 21.74 1.88
C LYS A 185 -2.52 22.51 0.68
N LYS A 186 -2.35 22.01 -0.55
CA LYS A 186 -2.85 22.65 -1.78
C LYS A 186 -4.38 22.81 -1.77
N TYR A 187 -5.09 21.84 -1.20
CA TYR A 187 -6.56 21.80 -1.15
C TYR A 187 -7.15 22.10 0.23
N GLU A 188 -6.31 22.51 1.19
CA GLU A 188 -6.72 22.81 2.58
C GLU A 188 -7.46 21.63 3.25
N GLN A 189 -7.02 20.41 2.96
CA GLN A 189 -7.58 19.18 3.53
C GLN A 189 -6.64 18.60 4.58
N GLU A 190 -7.21 17.92 5.58
CA GLU A 190 -6.44 17.36 6.70
C GLU A 190 -5.87 15.96 6.43
N ASP A 191 -6.55 15.18 5.59
CA ASP A 191 -6.22 13.76 5.37
C ASP A 191 -6.28 13.35 3.89
N PHE A 192 -5.81 12.13 3.64
CA PHE A 192 -5.87 11.51 2.32
C PHE A 192 -7.31 11.27 1.84
N VAL A 193 -8.21 10.82 2.73
CA VAL A 193 -9.57 10.42 2.37
C VAL A 193 -10.40 11.63 1.93
N SER A 194 -10.36 12.71 2.71
CA SER A 194 -11.02 13.99 2.43
C SER A 194 -10.44 14.65 1.18
N THR A 195 -9.10 14.59 0.99
CA THR A 195 -8.48 15.07 -0.27
C THR A 195 -8.94 14.26 -1.48
N ASN A 196 -9.02 12.94 -1.35
CA ASN A 196 -9.46 12.07 -2.44
C ASN A 196 -10.92 12.34 -2.82
N LEU A 197 -11.82 12.39 -1.83
CA LEU A 197 -13.23 12.70 -2.03
C LEU A 197 -13.45 14.10 -2.63
N TYR A 198 -12.72 15.11 -2.12
CA TYR A 198 -12.78 16.47 -2.67
C TYR A 198 -12.37 16.51 -4.14
N LEU A 199 -11.29 15.82 -4.51
CA LEU A 199 -10.83 15.75 -5.89
C LEU A 199 -11.82 15.01 -6.79
N GLU A 200 -12.40 13.90 -6.34
CA GLU A 200 -13.43 13.17 -7.08
C GLU A 200 -14.66 14.04 -7.36
N GLU A 201 -15.19 14.71 -6.32
CA GLU A 201 -16.34 15.62 -6.47
C GLU A 201 -16.00 16.80 -7.40
N LYS A 202 -14.79 17.36 -7.27
CA LYS A 202 -14.38 18.48 -8.10
C LYS A 202 -14.19 18.07 -9.57
N ILE A 203 -13.61 16.90 -9.83
CA ILE A 203 -13.47 16.34 -11.18
C ILE A 203 -14.85 16.08 -11.78
N GLU A 204 -15.78 15.51 -11.02
CA GLU A 204 -17.14 15.23 -11.50
C GLU A 204 -17.89 16.52 -11.85
N SER A 205 -17.88 17.52 -10.96
CA SER A 205 -18.52 18.80 -11.21
C SER A 205 -17.96 19.51 -12.45
N VAL A 206 -16.64 19.53 -12.61
CA VAL A 206 -15.98 20.09 -13.79
C VAL A 206 -16.34 19.31 -15.06
N ASN A 207 -16.39 17.97 -15.01
CA ASN A 207 -16.76 17.14 -16.15
C ASN A 207 -18.22 17.40 -16.60
N ILE A 208 -19.15 17.58 -15.66
CA ILE A 208 -20.53 17.96 -15.95
C ILE A 208 -20.58 19.32 -16.67
N GLU A 209 -19.83 20.32 -16.18
CA GLU A 209 -19.73 21.63 -16.83
C GLU A 209 -19.10 21.55 -18.22
N SER A 210 -18.00 20.80 -18.38
CA SER A 210 -17.32 20.55 -19.65
C SER A 210 -18.28 19.94 -20.67
N LYS A 211 -19.01 18.89 -20.30
CA LYS A 211 -20.03 18.24 -21.16
C LYS A 211 -21.15 19.20 -21.58
N LYS A 212 -21.58 20.08 -20.67
CA LYS A 212 -22.60 21.10 -20.97
C LYS A 212 -22.08 22.11 -21.99
N LEU A 213 -20.86 22.62 -21.81
CA LEU A 213 -20.22 23.57 -22.73
C LEU A 213 -19.99 22.95 -24.12
N ILE A 214 -19.48 21.72 -24.18
CA ILE A 214 -19.30 20.97 -25.44
C ILE A 214 -20.63 20.87 -26.19
N ARG A 215 -21.72 20.50 -25.49
CA ARG A 215 -23.05 20.38 -26.10
C ARG A 215 -23.55 21.72 -26.65
N ILE A 216 -23.35 22.82 -25.92
CA ILE A 216 -23.71 24.18 -26.36
C ILE A 216 -22.93 24.56 -27.63
N ILE A 217 -21.61 24.33 -27.65
CA ILE A 217 -20.73 24.64 -28.79
C ILE A 217 -21.12 23.84 -30.03
N ILE A 218 -21.38 22.54 -29.88
CA ILE A 218 -21.78 21.69 -31.00
C ILE A 218 -23.12 22.16 -31.57
N ILE A 219 -24.11 22.45 -30.71
CA ILE A 219 -25.43 22.93 -31.15
C ILE A 219 -25.30 24.29 -31.84
N SER A 220 -24.53 25.23 -31.29
CA SER A 220 -24.36 26.56 -31.88
C SER A 220 -23.65 26.51 -33.23
N LEU A 221 -22.64 25.65 -33.38
CA LEU A 221 -21.92 25.46 -34.65
C LEU A 221 -22.76 24.73 -35.69
N LEU A 222 -23.51 23.72 -35.29
CA LEU A 222 -24.40 22.99 -36.19
C LEU A 222 -25.53 23.92 -36.67
N LEU A 223 -26.08 24.75 -35.78
CA LEU A 223 -27.05 25.78 -36.15
C LEU A 223 -26.45 26.81 -37.11
N ALA A 224 -25.23 27.30 -36.87
CA ALA A 224 -24.54 28.22 -37.77
C ALA A 224 -24.30 27.59 -39.15
N LEU A 225 -23.94 26.30 -39.20
CA LEU A 225 -23.75 25.55 -40.44
C LEU A 225 -25.07 25.37 -41.20
N LEU A 226 -26.16 24.99 -40.52
CA LEU A 226 -27.49 24.86 -41.13
C LEU A 226 -27.97 26.20 -41.68
N LEU A 227 -27.86 27.29 -40.90
CA LEU A 227 -28.21 28.64 -41.36
C LEU A 227 -27.41 29.03 -42.61
N LEU A 228 -26.11 28.71 -42.64
CA LEU A 228 -25.27 28.95 -43.81
C LEU A 228 -25.74 28.16 -45.03
N LEU A 229 -26.13 26.89 -44.88
CA LEU A 229 -26.66 26.07 -45.98
C LEU A 229 -27.97 26.62 -46.55
N PHE A 230 -28.93 27.00 -45.71
CA PHE A 230 -30.20 27.59 -46.16
C PHE A 230 -29.98 28.92 -46.89
N VAL A 231 -28.99 29.68 -46.45
CA VAL A 231 -28.77 31.06 -46.91
C VAL A 231 -27.75 31.14 -48.05
N SER A 232 -27.04 30.04 -48.32
CA SER A 232 -26.12 29.90 -49.46
C SER A 232 -26.77 30.26 -50.80
N LYS A 233 -28.10 30.08 -50.94
CA LYS A 233 -28.88 30.47 -52.13
C LYS A 233 -29.10 32.00 -52.25
N ILE A 234 -29.02 32.73 -51.15
CA ILE A 234 -29.34 34.17 -51.06
C ILE A 234 -28.06 35.00 -50.94
N LEU A 235 -27.02 34.50 -50.27
CA LEU A 235 -25.74 35.18 -50.06
C LEU A 235 -24.81 35.05 -51.28
N ALA A 236 -23.87 35.99 -51.41
CA ALA A 236 -22.82 35.87 -52.42
C ALA A 236 -21.88 34.70 -52.09
N PHE A 237 -21.47 33.95 -53.10
CA PHE A 237 -20.59 32.77 -52.96
C PHE A 237 -19.33 33.06 -52.13
N LYS A 238 -18.67 34.21 -52.38
CA LYS A 238 -17.47 34.65 -51.64
C LYS A 238 -17.72 34.76 -50.13
N THR A 239 -18.86 35.32 -49.71
CA THR A 239 -19.19 35.50 -48.29
C THR A 239 -19.51 34.17 -47.61
N SER A 240 -20.21 33.26 -48.30
CA SER A 240 -20.50 31.91 -47.79
C SER A 240 -19.22 31.11 -47.53
N MET A 241 -18.26 31.18 -48.46
CA MET A 241 -16.97 30.49 -48.33
C MET A 241 -16.13 30.99 -47.15
N ILE A 242 -16.15 32.30 -46.88
CA ILE A 242 -15.44 32.88 -45.71
C ILE A 242 -16.01 32.33 -44.41
N PHE A 243 -17.34 32.33 -44.25
CA PHE A 243 -17.97 31.80 -43.04
C PHE A 243 -17.75 30.30 -42.87
N LEU A 244 -17.81 29.52 -43.97
CA LEU A 244 -17.52 28.10 -43.94
C LEU A 244 -16.08 27.84 -43.47
N SER A 245 -15.11 28.57 -44.02
CA SER A 245 -13.71 28.47 -43.60
C SER A 245 -13.54 28.82 -42.11
N LEU A 246 -14.25 29.85 -41.63
CA LEU A 246 -14.18 30.25 -40.22
C LEU A 246 -14.77 29.18 -39.28
N ILE A 247 -15.88 28.56 -39.66
CA ILE A 247 -16.47 27.42 -38.94
C ILE A 247 -15.49 26.25 -38.90
N SER A 248 -14.85 25.91 -40.04
CA SER A 248 -13.86 24.82 -40.11
C SER A 248 -12.63 25.09 -39.26
N ILE A 249 -12.10 26.32 -39.27
CA ILE A 249 -10.97 26.73 -38.43
C ILE A 249 -11.35 26.59 -36.95
N LEU A 250 -12.56 27.00 -36.57
CA LEU A 250 -13.01 26.88 -35.18
C LEU A 250 -13.12 25.41 -34.73
N PHE A 251 -13.68 24.53 -35.58
CA PHE A 251 -13.72 23.09 -35.32
C PHE A 251 -12.33 22.49 -35.18
N LEU A 252 -11.41 22.85 -36.09
CA LEU A 252 -10.04 22.38 -36.05
C LEU A 252 -9.32 22.84 -34.78
N ALA A 253 -9.41 24.13 -34.45
CA ALA A 253 -8.78 24.69 -33.25
C ALA A 253 -9.29 24.01 -31.96
N LEU A 254 -10.60 23.78 -31.87
CA LEU A 254 -11.20 23.04 -30.76
C LEU A 254 -10.72 21.59 -30.68
N GLY A 255 -10.72 20.88 -31.82
CA GLY A 255 -10.27 19.48 -31.88
C GLY A 255 -8.78 19.31 -31.56
N LEU A 256 -7.95 20.29 -31.88
CA LEU A 256 -6.51 20.28 -31.56
C LEU A 256 -6.22 20.67 -30.12
N ALA A 257 -7.02 21.56 -29.52
CA ALA A 257 -6.79 22.10 -28.18
C ALA A 257 -7.36 21.24 -27.05
N LEU A 258 -8.39 20.43 -27.33
CA LEU A 258 -8.95 19.51 -26.34
C LEU A 258 -8.05 18.27 -26.17
N PRO A 259 -8.04 17.66 -24.97
CA PRO A 259 -7.29 16.43 -24.74
C PRO A 259 -7.78 15.32 -25.67
N MET A 260 -6.85 14.74 -26.43
CA MET A 260 -7.11 13.61 -27.32
C MET A 260 -6.66 12.30 -26.66
N ILE A 261 -5.52 12.34 -25.98
CA ILE A 261 -4.92 11.17 -25.33
C ILE A 261 -5.27 11.24 -23.86
N ASP A 262 -5.95 10.20 -23.36
CA ASP A 262 -6.12 9.95 -21.94
C ASP A 262 -5.48 8.58 -21.65
N LEU A 263 -4.28 8.59 -21.08
CA LEU A 263 -3.53 7.41 -20.70
C LEU A 263 -3.68 7.23 -19.20
N ASP A 264 -4.53 6.29 -18.82
CA ASP A 264 -4.80 5.95 -17.44
C ASP A 264 -4.48 4.47 -17.20
N ALA A 265 -3.35 4.22 -16.54
CA ALA A 265 -2.94 2.90 -16.14
C ALA A 265 -3.09 2.80 -14.63
N ARG A 266 -4.11 2.08 -14.17
CA ARG A 266 -4.39 1.82 -12.75
C ARG A 266 -4.61 0.34 -12.49
N LEU A 267 -4.33 -0.07 -11.26
CA LEU A 267 -4.69 -1.37 -10.71
C LEU A 267 -5.93 -1.15 -9.84
N SER A 268 -7.04 -1.80 -10.19
CA SER A 268 -8.32 -1.60 -9.48
C SER A 268 -8.28 -2.08 -8.04
N ALA A 269 -7.69 -3.26 -7.81
CA ALA A 269 -7.43 -3.81 -6.49
C ALA A 269 -6.28 -4.80 -6.61
N VAL A 270 -5.47 -4.92 -5.56
CA VAL A 270 -4.44 -5.95 -5.46
C VAL A 270 -4.59 -6.63 -4.10
N ASP A 271 -4.95 -7.90 -4.13
CA ASP A 271 -5.03 -8.75 -2.96
C ASP A 271 -3.83 -9.69 -2.90
N ILE A 272 -3.11 -9.67 -1.78
CA ILE A 272 -1.95 -10.54 -1.56
C ILE A 272 -2.19 -11.35 -0.31
N GLN A 273 -2.18 -12.67 -0.44
CA GLN A 273 -2.31 -13.59 0.68
C GLN A 273 -0.94 -13.83 1.33
N LEU A 274 -0.81 -13.49 2.61
CA LEU A 274 0.37 -13.72 3.43
C LEU A 274 -0.06 -14.33 4.78
N LEU A 275 0.47 -15.50 5.14
CA LEU A 275 0.14 -16.20 6.39
C LEU A 275 -1.38 -16.40 6.59
N ASP A 276 -2.09 -16.79 5.53
CA ASP A 276 -3.56 -16.95 5.49
C ASP A 276 -4.36 -15.66 5.77
N LYS A 277 -3.72 -14.51 5.66
CA LYS A 277 -4.34 -13.19 5.73
C LYS A 277 -4.21 -12.46 4.40
N ASN A 278 -5.23 -11.70 4.02
CA ASN A 278 -5.22 -10.93 2.79
C ASN A 278 -4.81 -9.49 3.10
N ILE A 279 -3.74 -9.03 2.46
CA ILE A 279 -3.37 -7.62 2.39
C ILE A 279 -4.10 -7.04 1.18
N HIS A 280 -5.06 -6.16 1.44
CA HIS A 280 -5.80 -5.46 0.41
C HIS A 280 -5.14 -4.12 0.10
N PHE A 281 -4.84 -3.87 -1.16
CA PHE A 281 -4.51 -2.55 -1.66
C PHE A 281 -5.65 -2.06 -2.52
N ASP A 282 -6.25 -0.94 -2.12
CA ASP A 282 -7.24 -0.18 -2.91
C ASP A 282 -6.64 0.28 -4.24
N GLU A 283 -7.44 0.99 -5.02
CA GLU A 283 -7.05 1.48 -6.34
C GLU A 283 -5.69 2.21 -6.34
N GLN A 284 -4.78 1.75 -7.20
CA GLN A 284 -3.44 2.33 -7.35
C GLN A 284 -3.21 2.80 -8.78
N VAL A 285 -2.89 4.08 -8.94
CA VAL A 285 -2.53 4.67 -10.24
C VAL A 285 -1.05 4.42 -10.52
N ARG A 286 -0.75 3.74 -11.62
CA ARG A 286 0.63 3.55 -12.10
C ARG A 286 1.08 4.76 -12.91
N TYR A 287 0.23 5.22 -13.82
CA TYR A 287 0.54 6.31 -14.73
C TYR A 287 -0.74 6.99 -15.20
N PHE A 288 -0.74 8.32 -15.18
CA PHE A 288 -1.81 9.13 -15.71
C PHE A 288 -1.23 10.25 -16.58
N GLN A 289 -1.76 10.43 -17.79
CA GLN A 289 -1.50 11.57 -18.65
C GLN A 289 -2.71 11.91 -19.50
N SER A 290 -3.10 13.18 -19.50
CA SER A 290 -4.12 13.71 -20.42
C SER A 290 -3.53 14.85 -21.24
N LYS A 291 -3.36 14.65 -22.56
CA LYS A 291 -2.69 15.62 -23.45
C LYS A 291 -3.47 15.88 -24.73
N SER A 292 -3.46 17.15 -25.16
CA SER A 292 -3.94 17.55 -26.49
C SER A 292 -2.87 17.31 -27.56
N ILE A 293 -3.26 17.36 -28.84
CA ILE A 293 -2.31 17.25 -29.96
C ILE A 293 -1.28 18.39 -29.91
N ILE A 294 -1.72 19.60 -29.51
CA ILE A 294 -0.85 20.76 -29.33
C ILE A 294 0.19 20.47 -28.22
N ASP A 295 -0.23 19.88 -27.10
CA ASP A 295 0.68 19.58 -26.00
C ASP A 295 1.69 18.48 -26.37
N VAL A 296 1.25 17.46 -27.12
CA VAL A 296 2.13 16.39 -27.60
C VAL A 296 3.17 16.94 -28.57
N THR A 297 2.73 17.70 -29.58
CA THR A 297 3.65 18.29 -30.56
C THR A 297 4.64 19.24 -29.91
N ARG A 298 4.19 20.04 -28.93
CA ARG A 298 5.08 20.89 -28.13
C ARG A 298 6.09 20.06 -27.33
N THR A 299 5.65 18.98 -26.68
CA THR A 299 6.54 18.07 -25.94
C THR A 299 7.61 17.45 -26.87
N LEU A 300 7.27 17.16 -28.13
CA LEU A 300 8.21 16.60 -29.11
C LEU A 300 9.16 17.64 -29.72
N LEU A 301 8.80 18.92 -29.72
CA LEU A 301 9.63 20.02 -30.22
C LEU A 301 10.60 20.55 -29.15
N GLU A 302 10.22 20.50 -27.88
CA GLU A 302 11.03 20.95 -26.74
C GLU A 302 12.04 19.87 -26.28
N ASN A 303 11.89 18.62 -26.72
CA ASN A 303 12.86 17.52 -26.52
C ASN A 303 13.74 17.34 -27.76
#